data_AF-A0A7S0PQS6-F1
#
_entry.id   AF-A0A7S0PQS6-F1
#
_cell.length_a   1.000
_cell.length_b   1.000
_cell.length_c   1.000
_cell.angle_alpha   90.00
_cell.angle_beta   90.00
_cell.angle_gamma   90.00
#
_symmetry.space_group_name_H-M   'P 1'
#
loop_
_entity.id
_entity.type
_entity.pdbx_description
1 polymer ?
#
loop_
_entity_poly.entity_id
_entity_poly.type
_entity_poly.pdbx_seq_one_letter_code
_entity_poly.pdbx_strand_id
1 'polypeptide(L)'
;RRTMEAGEEEAGYGAFLRAMPTAHTYLGEVRDLPGNSDVRYELARSGGPLRCSLPLLPLPHQVLFPGDTLPLMIPSDDPLTRRLVHRAMAAPPPLKGLFCALTFVPEIYDVASEDPRGVVGTVMEIRQVSVEDDAREDSALSVVARGILRLRIVDLDWIHYLARHPVGLRPVAVRSATSLDVECDVIPEETFPRRPALPAIAFGKNRRALPLTPHSAAVYEAFDAVRLAERVRRTPFVALTVKDVASLPRDPESLSYAVASRMPTDASRRWRWLAAGSTTERLRTTLTCLAEDDACDLSLTCRRCGVAVAKMSDIVVVSDGGAHGSYVNPGGVVHDMVTVGPHNAGQSLRCHGDPSAEHSWFPGYRWTIATCGTCGVHVGWRFTPEEPSGDRDGASRGERSSRPNAFEGDAEDEPRSTTVDDVDATGIDVDRTSDGSIHASSFYGILRRATVAAEDGIGPSRLRVPPAWPPTWPEGVDVVVDESQSDDTSEGEDDDVDADGSD
;
A
#
# COMPACT_ATOMS: atom_id res chain seq x y z
N ARG A 1 32.32 -2.67 28.54
CA ARG A 1 32.30 -3.99 27.88
C ARG A 1 30.96 -4.68 28.12
N ARG A 2 30.61 -5.09 29.35
CA ARG A 2 29.25 -5.62 29.65
C ARG A 2 28.07 -4.70 29.27
N THR A 3 28.20 -3.38 29.42
CA THR A 3 27.16 -2.41 29.00
C THR A 3 27.12 -2.16 27.50
N MET A 4 28.24 -2.38 26.79
CA MET A 4 28.27 -2.30 25.31
C MET A 4 27.74 -3.61 24.70
N GLU A 5 28.10 -4.77 25.28
CA GLU A 5 27.59 -6.09 24.88
C GLU A 5 26.07 -6.19 25.12
N ALA A 6 25.56 -5.70 26.25
CA ALA A 6 24.11 -5.64 26.49
C ALA A 6 23.38 -4.71 25.50
N GLY A 7 23.96 -3.56 25.16
CA GLY A 7 23.38 -2.64 24.18
C GLY A 7 23.42 -3.18 22.74
N GLU A 8 24.43 -3.98 22.39
CA GLU A 8 24.51 -4.67 21.09
C GLU A 8 23.52 -5.83 20.99
N GLU A 9 23.34 -6.61 22.07
CA GLU A 9 22.33 -7.68 22.14
C GLU A 9 20.90 -7.12 22.11
N GLU A 10 20.62 -6.02 22.82
CA GLU A 10 19.32 -5.35 22.84
C GLU A 10 18.99 -4.69 21.50
N ALA A 11 19.99 -4.09 20.83
CA ALA A 11 19.85 -3.59 19.46
C ALA A 11 19.58 -4.72 18.44
N GLY A 12 20.24 -5.87 18.62
CA GLY A 12 20.03 -7.07 17.81
C GLY A 12 18.62 -7.66 17.99
N TYR A 13 18.16 -7.78 19.24
CA TYR A 13 16.82 -8.26 19.57
C TYR A 13 15.72 -7.31 19.05
N GLY A 14 15.91 -6.00 19.20
CA GLY A 14 14.99 -5.00 18.65
C GLY A 14 14.93 -5.01 17.12
N ALA A 15 16.05 -5.25 16.43
CA ALA A 15 16.06 -5.43 14.98
C ALA A 15 15.32 -6.71 14.56
N PHE A 16 15.51 -7.79 15.31
CA PHE A 16 14.83 -9.06 15.08
C PHE A 16 13.31 -8.96 15.22
N LEU A 17 12.81 -8.33 16.29
CA LEU A 17 11.37 -8.12 16.50
C LEU A 17 10.71 -7.28 15.39
N ARG A 18 11.43 -6.29 14.83
CA ARG A 18 10.92 -5.44 13.73
C ARG A 18 10.81 -6.17 12.39
N ALA A 19 11.60 -7.21 12.17
CA ALA A 19 11.56 -8.03 10.95
C ALA A 19 10.44 -9.09 10.99
N MET A 20 9.96 -9.47 12.18
CA MET A 20 8.96 -10.53 12.33
C MET A 20 7.59 -10.22 11.69
N PRO A 21 7.01 -9.01 11.83
CA PRO A 21 5.73 -8.71 11.19
C PRO A 21 5.79 -8.88 9.67
N THR A 22 6.91 -8.50 9.05
CA THR A 22 7.14 -8.67 7.61
C THR A 22 7.39 -10.11 7.19
N ALA A 23 7.94 -10.93 8.09
CA ALA A 23 8.18 -12.34 7.85
C ALA A 23 6.94 -13.22 8.15
N HIS A 24 5.85 -12.63 8.64
CA HIS A 24 4.62 -13.33 9.01
C HIS A 24 4.84 -14.54 9.93
N THR A 25 5.73 -14.42 10.92
CA THR A 25 6.11 -15.53 11.83
C THR A 25 4.94 -16.14 12.59
N TYR A 26 3.84 -15.39 12.79
CA TYR A 26 2.59 -15.86 13.39
C TYR A 26 1.84 -16.92 12.56
N LEU A 27 2.25 -17.17 11.31
CA LEU A 27 1.69 -18.22 10.45
C LEU A 27 2.23 -19.63 10.75
N GLY A 28 3.23 -19.74 11.63
CA GLY A 28 3.89 -21.00 11.95
C GLY A 28 4.94 -21.41 10.92
N GLU A 29 5.22 -22.71 10.83
CA GLU A 29 6.22 -23.25 9.91
C GLU A 29 5.72 -23.25 8.46
N VAL A 30 6.33 -22.41 7.62
CA VAL A 30 6.08 -22.32 6.19
C VAL A 30 7.33 -22.65 5.39
N ARG A 31 7.15 -23.38 4.28
CA ARG A 31 8.21 -23.71 3.33
C ARG A 31 8.25 -22.71 2.19
N ASP A 32 9.43 -22.20 1.89
CA ASP A 32 9.68 -21.37 0.72
C ASP A 32 9.54 -22.17 -0.59
N LEU A 33 8.95 -21.53 -1.59
CA LEU A 33 8.84 -22.05 -2.95
C LEU A 33 9.77 -21.26 -3.89
N PRO A 34 10.40 -21.95 -4.87
CA PRO A 34 11.20 -21.27 -5.88
C PRO A 34 10.29 -20.34 -6.70
N GLY A 35 10.86 -19.22 -7.13
CA GLY A 35 10.09 -18.24 -7.89
C GLY A 35 9.81 -18.69 -9.31
N ASN A 36 8.63 -18.33 -9.80
CA ASN A 36 8.22 -18.56 -11.17
C ASN A 36 8.64 -17.36 -12.05
N SER A 37 9.91 -17.36 -12.47
CA SER A 37 10.46 -16.37 -13.40
C SER A 37 9.90 -16.48 -14.81
N ASP A 38 9.26 -17.60 -15.15
CA ASP A 38 8.91 -17.94 -16.53
C ASP A 38 7.82 -17.04 -17.08
N VAL A 39 6.84 -16.63 -16.27
CA VAL A 39 5.77 -15.72 -16.72
C VAL A 39 6.31 -14.34 -17.14
N ARG A 40 7.32 -13.82 -16.42
CA ARG A 40 7.97 -12.55 -16.78
C ARG A 40 8.77 -12.69 -18.07
N TYR A 41 9.47 -13.81 -18.23
CA TYR A 41 10.21 -14.11 -19.45
C TYR A 41 9.26 -14.23 -20.65
N GLU A 42 8.16 -14.97 -20.51
CA GLU A 42 7.15 -15.16 -21.55
C GLU A 42 6.47 -13.85 -21.93
N LEU A 43 6.13 -13.01 -20.95
CA LEU A 43 5.58 -11.68 -21.19
C LEU A 43 6.58 -10.83 -21.99
N ALA A 44 7.84 -10.77 -21.58
CA ALA A 44 8.89 -10.02 -22.28
C ALA A 44 9.11 -10.55 -23.71
N ARG A 45 9.07 -11.88 -23.90
CA ARG A 45 9.24 -12.55 -25.19
C ARG A 45 8.09 -12.25 -26.15
N SER A 46 6.87 -12.14 -25.63
CA SER A 46 5.68 -11.89 -26.45
C SER A 46 5.61 -10.47 -27.02
N GLY A 47 6.25 -9.49 -26.37
CA GLY A 47 6.20 -8.08 -26.77
C GLY A 47 4.81 -7.43 -26.64
N GLY A 48 3.85 -8.11 -25.99
CA GLY A 48 2.47 -7.68 -25.81
C GLY A 48 1.81 -8.34 -24.60
N PRO A 49 0.48 -8.23 -24.45
CA PRO A 49 -0.24 -8.91 -23.37
C PRO A 49 -0.21 -10.43 -23.54
N LEU A 50 -0.01 -11.15 -22.43
CA LEU A 50 -0.04 -12.62 -22.38
C LEU A 50 -1.42 -13.09 -21.91
N ARG A 51 -2.22 -13.65 -22.83
CA ARG A 51 -3.53 -14.25 -22.52
C ARG A 51 -3.35 -15.57 -21.76
N CYS A 52 -4.00 -15.70 -20.61
CA CYS A 52 -4.02 -16.93 -19.80
C CYS A 52 -5.30 -17.08 -18.98
N SER A 53 -5.47 -18.24 -18.35
CA SER A 53 -6.56 -18.50 -17.40
C SER A 53 -5.96 -18.72 -16.00
N LEU A 54 -6.44 -17.97 -15.01
CA LEU A 54 -5.93 -18.01 -13.63
C LEU A 54 -7.06 -18.19 -12.62
N PRO A 55 -6.85 -18.97 -11.55
CA PRO A 55 -7.80 -19.03 -10.43
C PRO A 55 -8.04 -17.65 -9.83
N LEU A 56 -9.30 -17.29 -9.55
CA LEU A 56 -9.66 -15.96 -9.04
C LEU A 56 -9.76 -15.94 -7.51
N LEU A 57 -9.02 -15.07 -6.84
CA LEU A 57 -9.24 -14.68 -5.45
C LEU A 57 -9.90 -13.30 -5.39
N PRO A 58 -11.19 -13.20 -5.05
CA PRO A 58 -11.88 -11.93 -4.91
C PRO A 58 -11.55 -11.26 -3.58
N LEU A 59 -11.13 -10.00 -3.62
CA LEU A 59 -10.73 -9.23 -2.44
C LEU A 59 -11.67 -8.03 -2.21
N PRO A 60 -12.53 -8.05 -1.18
CA PRO A 60 -13.42 -6.92 -0.89
C PRO A 60 -12.62 -5.74 -0.34
N HIS A 61 -12.61 -4.61 -1.05
CA HIS A 61 -11.96 -3.35 -0.65
C HIS A 61 -10.45 -3.42 -0.34
N GLN A 62 -9.76 -4.51 -0.67
CA GLN A 62 -8.31 -4.64 -0.56
C GLN A 62 -7.68 -4.63 -1.94
N VAL A 63 -6.84 -3.63 -2.19
CA VAL A 63 -6.08 -3.48 -3.44
C VAL A 63 -4.67 -3.98 -3.19
N LEU A 64 -4.23 -4.94 -4.01
CA LEU A 64 -2.86 -5.44 -4.00
C LEU A 64 -2.14 -4.95 -5.23
N PHE A 65 -0.99 -4.32 -5.03
CA PHE A 65 -0.11 -3.89 -6.12
C PHE A 65 0.98 -4.92 -6.37
N PRO A 66 1.61 -4.91 -7.55
CA PRO A 66 2.88 -5.60 -7.75
C PRO A 66 3.89 -5.18 -6.67
N GLY A 67 4.47 -6.18 -5.99
CA GLY A 67 5.36 -5.99 -4.84
C GLY A 67 4.71 -6.25 -3.49
N ASP A 68 3.38 -6.13 -3.36
CA ASP A 68 2.68 -6.33 -2.10
C ASP A 68 2.63 -7.82 -1.70
N THR A 69 2.65 -8.06 -0.39
CA THR A 69 2.52 -9.41 0.20
C THR A 69 1.09 -9.62 0.69
N LEU A 70 0.54 -10.79 0.39
CA LEU A 70 -0.76 -11.26 0.85
C LEU A 70 -0.57 -12.54 1.69
N PRO A 71 -0.63 -12.45 3.03
CA PRO A 71 -0.73 -13.63 3.87
C PRO A 71 -2.18 -14.15 3.87
N LEU A 72 -2.33 -15.45 3.78
CA LEU A 72 -3.60 -16.18 3.87
C LEU A 72 -3.45 -17.27 4.92
N MET A 73 -4.44 -17.38 5.80
CA MET A 73 -4.64 -18.53 6.67
C MET A 73 -5.99 -19.09 6.28
N ILE A 74 -6.02 -20.25 5.63
CA ILE A 74 -7.23 -20.82 5.05
C ILE A 74 -7.77 -21.85 6.03
N PRO A 75 -8.90 -21.56 6.71
CA PRO A 75 -9.51 -22.53 7.61
C PRO A 75 -9.94 -23.79 6.86
N SER A 76 -10.05 -24.90 7.59
CA SER A 76 -10.48 -26.20 7.06
C SER A 76 -11.90 -26.17 6.48
N ASP A 77 -12.75 -25.26 6.94
CA ASP A 77 -14.12 -25.03 6.46
C ASP A 77 -14.23 -24.07 5.26
N ASP A 78 -13.11 -23.62 4.67
CA ASP A 78 -13.09 -22.79 3.45
C ASP A 78 -12.58 -23.57 2.21
N PRO A 79 -13.37 -24.51 1.66
CA PRO A 79 -12.93 -25.37 0.57
C PRO A 79 -12.68 -24.62 -0.74
N LEU A 80 -13.30 -23.46 -0.93
CA LEU A 80 -13.16 -22.67 -2.16
C LEU A 80 -11.74 -22.10 -2.29
N THR A 81 -11.24 -21.44 -1.25
CA THR A 81 -9.90 -20.86 -1.23
C THR A 81 -8.83 -21.96 -1.20
N ARG A 82 -9.08 -23.07 -0.51
CA ARG A 82 -8.18 -24.24 -0.53
C ARG A 82 -8.06 -24.82 -1.94
N ARG A 83 -9.19 -25.01 -2.64
CA ARG A 83 -9.21 -25.46 -4.03
C ARG A 83 -8.51 -24.49 -4.97
N LEU A 84 -8.66 -23.19 -4.76
CA LEU A 84 -7.91 -22.17 -5.52
C LEU A 84 -6.40 -22.39 -5.39
N VAL A 85 -5.88 -22.54 -4.17
CA VAL A 85 -4.46 -22.77 -3.92
C VAL A 85 -4.00 -24.06 -4.59
N HIS A 86 -4.73 -25.16 -4.43
CA HIS A 86 -4.39 -26.44 -5.08
C HIS A 86 -4.37 -26.33 -6.62
N ARG A 87 -5.33 -25.63 -7.23
CA ARG A 87 -5.35 -25.38 -8.69
C ARG A 87 -4.16 -24.56 -9.14
N ALA A 88 -3.84 -23.47 -8.44
CA ALA A 88 -2.69 -22.63 -8.73
C ALA A 88 -1.38 -23.45 -8.67
N MET A 89 -1.19 -24.24 -7.61
CA MET A 89 0.00 -25.06 -7.41
C MET A 89 0.14 -26.21 -8.42
N ALA A 90 -0.99 -26.76 -8.89
CA ALA A 90 -1.03 -27.84 -9.88
C ALA A 90 -0.89 -27.35 -11.33
N ALA A 91 -0.99 -26.04 -11.58
CA ALA A 91 -0.87 -25.48 -12.92
C ALA A 91 0.53 -25.75 -13.54
N PRO A 92 0.61 -26.02 -14.85
CA PRO A 92 1.89 -26.18 -15.53
C PRO A 92 2.64 -24.85 -15.66
N PRO A 93 3.99 -24.86 -15.79
CA PRO A 93 4.75 -23.67 -16.18
C PRO A 93 4.24 -23.10 -17.51
N PRO A 94 4.20 -21.77 -17.70
CA PRO A 94 4.69 -20.72 -16.80
C PRO A 94 3.68 -20.26 -15.73
N LEU A 95 2.52 -20.91 -15.57
CA LEU A 95 1.44 -20.45 -14.68
C LEU A 95 1.46 -21.09 -13.29
N LYS A 96 2.42 -21.98 -13.02
CA LYS A 96 2.55 -22.70 -11.76
C LYS A 96 2.64 -21.74 -10.56
N GLY A 97 1.78 -21.95 -9.57
CA GLY A 97 1.73 -21.16 -8.34
C GLY A 97 1.14 -19.77 -8.52
N LEU A 98 0.52 -19.46 -9.68
CA LEU A 98 -0.07 -18.16 -9.95
C LEU A 98 -1.60 -18.17 -9.77
N PHE A 99 -2.13 -17.06 -9.24
CA PHE A 99 -3.56 -16.80 -9.20
C PHE A 99 -3.85 -15.31 -9.41
N CYS A 100 -5.08 -14.98 -9.78
CA CYS A 100 -5.54 -13.61 -9.98
C CYS A 100 -6.14 -13.08 -8.68
N ALA A 101 -5.59 -11.99 -8.12
CA ALA A 101 -6.26 -11.22 -7.09
C ALA A 101 -7.02 -10.05 -7.73
N LEU A 102 -8.34 -10.01 -7.55
CA LEU A 102 -9.18 -8.93 -8.06
C LEU A 102 -9.87 -8.20 -6.92
N THR A 103 -9.70 -6.88 -6.86
CA THR A 103 -10.38 -6.04 -5.88
C THR A 103 -11.81 -5.78 -6.27
N PHE A 104 -12.75 -5.99 -5.37
CA PHE A 104 -14.14 -5.58 -5.53
C PHE A 104 -14.36 -4.25 -4.80
N VAL A 105 -14.55 -3.20 -5.60
CA VAL A 105 -15.04 -1.88 -5.19
C VAL A 105 -16.36 -1.60 -5.91
N PRO A 106 -17.25 -0.73 -5.38
CA PRO A 106 -18.53 -0.44 -6.03
C PRO A 106 -18.39 -0.04 -7.51
N GLU A 107 -17.34 0.71 -7.85
CA GLU A 107 -17.04 1.21 -9.20
C GLU A 107 -16.67 0.11 -10.19
N ILE A 108 -16.27 -1.09 -9.73
CA ILE A 108 -15.86 -2.16 -10.65
C ILE A 108 -17.00 -2.59 -11.56
N TYR A 109 -18.24 -2.52 -11.08
CA TYR A 109 -19.42 -2.89 -11.86
C TYR A 109 -19.70 -1.87 -12.97
N ASP A 110 -19.53 -0.58 -12.66
CA ASP A 110 -19.73 0.51 -13.63
C ASP A 110 -18.62 0.46 -14.70
N VAL A 111 -17.36 0.30 -14.28
CA VAL A 111 -16.22 0.15 -15.20
C VAL A 111 -16.38 -1.09 -16.07
N ALA A 112 -16.80 -2.23 -15.51
CA ALA A 112 -17.04 -3.43 -16.31
C ALA A 112 -18.11 -3.23 -17.40
N SER A 113 -19.01 -2.25 -17.26
CA SER A 113 -20.01 -1.90 -18.26
C SER A 113 -19.54 -0.81 -19.23
N GLU A 114 -18.83 0.22 -18.76
CA GLU A 114 -18.42 1.39 -19.56
C GLU A 114 -17.09 1.17 -20.30
N ASP A 115 -16.09 0.62 -19.61
CA ASP A 115 -14.79 0.29 -20.16
C ASP A 115 -14.38 -1.12 -19.71
N PRO A 116 -14.77 -2.16 -20.47
CA PRO A 116 -14.39 -3.55 -20.19
C PRO A 116 -12.88 -3.75 -20.04
N ARG A 117 -12.05 -2.87 -20.62
CA ARG A 117 -10.60 -2.97 -20.51
C ARG A 117 -10.05 -2.35 -19.22
N GLY A 118 -10.86 -1.61 -18.47
CA GLY A 118 -10.49 -0.99 -17.21
C GLY A 118 -10.50 -1.93 -15.99
N VAL A 119 -11.01 -3.16 -16.13
CA VAL A 119 -11.05 -4.13 -15.02
C VAL A 119 -9.68 -4.78 -14.82
N VAL A 120 -8.88 -4.16 -13.96
CA VAL A 120 -7.51 -4.57 -13.66
C VAL A 120 -7.41 -5.22 -12.27
N GLY A 121 -6.62 -6.29 -12.20
CA GLY A 121 -6.21 -6.97 -10.98
C GLY A 121 -4.71 -7.24 -10.96
N THR A 122 -4.27 -8.08 -10.03
CA THR A 122 -2.85 -8.39 -9.83
C THR A 122 -2.62 -9.88 -9.90
N VAL A 123 -1.60 -10.29 -10.65
CA VAL A 123 -1.08 -11.65 -10.65
C VAL A 123 -0.34 -11.85 -9.33
N MET A 124 -0.80 -12.81 -8.54
CA MET A 124 -0.20 -13.21 -7.28
C MET A 124 0.58 -14.49 -7.47
N GLU A 125 1.79 -14.53 -6.94
CA GLU A 125 2.66 -15.69 -6.93
C GLU A 125 2.73 -16.27 -5.51
N ILE A 126 2.44 -17.56 -5.36
CA ILE A 126 2.59 -18.28 -4.09
C ILE A 126 4.09 -18.46 -3.80
N ARG A 127 4.56 -17.85 -2.71
CA ARG A 127 5.98 -17.85 -2.30
C ARG A 127 6.25 -18.78 -1.13
N GLN A 128 5.29 -18.93 -0.22
CA GLN A 128 5.42 -19.79 0.95
C GLN A 128 4.11 -20.54 1.20
N VAL A 129 4.21 -21.79 1.64
CA VAL A 129 3.07 -22.66 2.00
C VAL A 129 3.42 -23.45 3.26
N SER A 130 2.47 -23.67 4.16
CA SER A 130 2.68 -24.52 5.35
C SER A 130 3.18 -25.92 4.99
N VAL A 131 4.04 -26.49 5.82
CA VAL A 131 4.56 -27.85 5.64
C VAL A 131 3.44 -28.87 5.94
N GLU A 132 3.22 -29.81 5.02
CA GLU A 132 2.13 -30.82 5.10
C GLU A 132 2.31 -31.87 6.21
N ASP A 133 3.40 -31.84 6.99
CA ASP A 133 3.71 -32.86 8.02
C ASP A 133 2.77 -32.84 9.25
N ASP A 134 1.98 -31.77 9.43
CA ASP A 134 0.81 -31.77 10.33
C ASP A 134 -0.40 -32.41 9.61
N ALA A 135 -0.25 -33.70 9.31
CA ALA A 135 -1.18 -34.58 8.58
C ALA A 135 -2.52 -34.83 9.30
N ARG A 136 -3.24 -33.77 9.63
CA ARG A 136 -4.69 -33.76 9.81
C ARG A 136 -5.27 -32.96 8.66
N GLU A 137 -6.15 -33.56 7.87
CA GLU A 137 -6.89 -32.87 6.80
C GLU A 137 -7.60 -31.59 7.31
N ASP A 138 -7.84 -31.52 8.62
CA ASP A 138 -8.48 -30.43 9.35
C ASP A 138 -7.56 -29.26 9.77
N SER A 139 -6.26 -29.26 9.46
CA SER A 139 -5.38 -28.12 9.78
C SER A 139 -5.59 -26.95 8.82
N ALA A 140 -5.43 -25.72 9.33
CA ALA A 140 -5.50 -24.52 8.52
C ALA A 140 -4.28 -24.44 7.58
N LEU A 141 -4.51 -24.09 6.32
CA LEU A 141 -3.47 -23.97 5.31
C LEU A 141 -2.94 -22.53 5.30
N SER A 142 -1.69 -22.33 5.72
CA SER A 142 -1.02 -21.03 5.67
C SER A 142 -0.32 -20.83 4.34
N VAL A 143 -0.55 -19.68 3.69
CA VAL A 143 0.05 -19.32 2.40
C VAL A 143 0.51 -17.87 2.44
N VAL A 144 1.69 -17.58 1.90
CA VAL A 144 2.14 -16.22 1.64
C VAL A 144 2.33 -16.06 0.14
N ALA A 145 1.58 -15.12 -0.44
CA ALA A 145 1.66 -14.79 -1.85
C ALA A 145 2.20 -13.37 -2.06
N ARG A 146 2.81 -13.10 -3.21
CA ARG A 146 3.34 -11.78 -3.58
C ARG A 146 2.81 -11.33 -4.93
N GLY A 147 2.37 -10.08 -5.02
CA GLY A 147 1.98 -9.47 -6.29
C GLY A 147 3.19 -9.33 -7.21
N ILE A 148 3.08 -9.76 -8.46
CA ILE A 148 4.22 -9.75 -9.40
C ILE A 148 4.01 -8.91 -10.64
N LEU A 149 2.80 -8.88 -11.18
CA LEU A 149 2.42 -8.24 -12.44
C LEU A 149 0.97 -7.81 -12.37
N ARG A 150 0.57 -6.88 -13.24
CA ARG A 150 -0.84 -6.54 -13.43
C ARG A 150 -1.48 -7.47 -14.45
N LEU A 151 -2.78 -7.65 -14.34
CA LEU A 151 -3.59 -8.34 -15.33
C LEU A 151 -4.88 -7.58 -15.60
N ARG A 152 -5.44 -7.77 -16.77
CA ARG A 152 -6.75 -7.26 -17.17
C ARG A 152 -7.71 -8.42 -17.39
N ILE A 153 -8.89 -8.35 -16.81
CA ILE A 153 -9.92 -9.38 -17.03
C ILE A 153 -10.50 -9.21 -18.44
N VAL A 154 -10.68 -10.32 -19.13
CA VAL A 154 -11.16 -10.35 -20.52
C VAL A 154 -12.64 -10.72 -20.54
N ASP A 155 -12.97 -11.85 -19.93
CA ASP A 155 -14.35 -12.30 -19.77
C ASP A 155 -14.95 -11.66 -18.53
N LEU A 156 -15.94 -10.78 -18.74
CA LEU A 156 -16.62 -10.03 -17.69
C LEU A 156 -18.05 -10.52 -17.46
N ASP A 157 -18.53 -11.55 -18.16
CA ASP A 157 -19.92 -11.99 -18.10
C ASP A 157 -20.33 -12.35 -16.66
N TRP A 158 -19.39 -12.95 -15.93
CA TRP A 158 -19.55 -13.29 -14.51
C TRP A 158 -19.61 -12.03 -13.62
N ILE A 159 -18.89 -10.94 -13.93
CA ILE A 159 -18.99 -9.67 -13.20
C ILE A 159 -20.35 -9.02 -13.45
N HIS A 160 -20.82 -9.01 -14.71
CA HIS A 160 -22.15 -8.49 -15.03
C HIS A 160 -23.24 -9.33 -14.35
N TYR A 161 -23.06 -10.64 -14.21
CA TYR A 161 -23.96 -11.50 -13.43
C TYR A 161 -23.96 -11.12 -11.94
N LEU A 162 -22.79 -10.87 -11.35
CA LEU A 162 -22.68 -10.38 -9.98
C LEU A 162 -23.36 -9.01 -9.80
N ALA A 163 -23.25 -8.10 -10.78
CA ALA A 163 -23.86 -6.78 -10.73
C ALA A 163 -25.40 -6.84 -10.60
N ARG A 164 -26.02 -7.86 -11.20
CA ARG A 164 -27.48 -8.10 -11.14
C ARG A 164 -27.98 -8.56 -9.76
N HIS A 165 -27.09 -9.00 -8.86
CA HIS A 165 -27.50 -9.42 -7.52
C HIS A 165 -27.90 -8.21 -6.66
N PRO A 166 -28.91 -8.36 -5.78
CA PRO A 166 -29.24 -7.36 -4.79
C PRO A 166 -28.00 -6.98 -3.97
N VAL A 167 -27.84 -5.69 -3.64
CA VAL A 167 -26.64 -5.16 -2.96
C VAL A 167 -26.26 -5.95 -1.72
N GLY A 168 -27.24 -6.39 -0.92
CA GLY A 168 -27.01 -7.20 0.28
C GLY A 168 -26.49 -8.62 0.03
N LEU A 169 -26.71 -9.20 -1.15
CA LEU A 169 -26.26 -10.55 -1.52
C LEU A 169 -24.94 -10.54 -2.33
N ARG A 170 -24.50 -9.37 -2.79
CA ARG A 170 -23.23 -9.24 -3.55
C ARG A 170 -22.03 -9.80 -2.80
N PRO A 171 -21.83 -9.59 -1.48
CA PRO A 171 -20.67 -10.16 -0.79
C PRO A 171 -20.61 -11.70 -0.85
N VAL A 172 -21.77 -12.35 -0.74
CA VAL A 172 -21.87 -13.82 -0.84
C VAL A 172 -21.58 -14.28 -2.27
N ALA A 173 -22.15 -13.59 -3.26
CA ALA A 173 -21.92 -13.89 -4.67
C ALA A 173 -20.44 -13.66 -5.06
N VAL A 174 -19.82 -12.59 -4.58
CA VAL A 174 -18.38 -12.32 -4.75
C VAL A 174 -17.55 -13.43 -4.14
N ARG A 175 -17.87 -13.90 -2.91
CA ARG A 175 -17.15 -15.04 -2.31
C ARG A 175 -17.26 -16.32 -3.16
N SER A 176 -18.42 -16.57 -3.79
CA SER A 176 -18.59 -17.74 -4.67
C SER A 176 -17.73 -17.69 -5.93
N ALA A 177 -17.32 -16.48 -6.37
CA ALA A 177 -16.44 -16.29 -7.52
C ALA A 177 -15.04 -16.88 -7.31
N THR A 178 -14.65 -17.21 -6.06
CA THR A 178 -13.39 -17.91 -5.75
C THR A 178 -13.26 -19.28 -6.45
N SER A 179 -14.39 -19.86 -6.86
CA SER A 179 -14.43 -21.11 -7.62
C SER A 179 -14.08 -20.96 -9.11
N LEU A 180 -14.06 -19.74 -9.63
CA LEU A 180 -13.84 -19.46 -11.05
C LEU A 180 -12.35 -19.48 -11.42
N ASP A 181 -12.08 -19.87 -12.66
CA ASP A 181 -10.83 -19.57 -13.35
C ASP A 181 -11.17 -18.48 -14.39
N VAL A 182 -10.47 -17.35 -14.34
CA VAL A 182 -10.78 -16.17 -15.16
C VAL A 182 -9.82 -16.07 -16.33
N GLU A 183 -10.36 -15.84 -17.52
CA GLU A 183 -9.56 -15.44 -18.68
C GLU A 183 -9.07 -14.01 -18.51
N CYS A 184 -7.76 -13.83 -18.58
CA CYS A 184 -7.12 -12.55 -18.37
C CYS A 184 -5.93 -12.34 -19.30
N ASP A 185 -5.60 -11.07 -19.52
CA ASP A 185 -4.37 -10.65 -20.17
C ASP A 185 -3.40 -10.15 -19.11
N VAL A 186 -2.29 -10.84 -18.91
CA VAL A 186 -1.16 -10.28 -18.14
C VAL A 186 -0.56 -9.16 -18.98
N ILE A 187 -0.55 -7.94 -18.45
CA ILE A 187 -0.19 -6.74 -19.21
C ILE A 187 1.25 -6.31 -18.91
N PRO A 188 2.04 -5.92 -19.93
CA PRO A 188 3.31 -5.25 -19.70
C PRO A 188 3.07 -3.83 -19.17
N GLU A 189 4.02 -3.30 -18.42
CA GLU A 189 3.96 -1.90 -18.03
C GLU A 189 4.23 -1.01 -19.25
N GLU A 190 3.31 -0.10 -19.54
CA GLU A 190 3.55 0.90 -20.57
C GLU A 190 4.41 2.03 -19.99
N THR A 191 5.68 2.07 -20.36
CA THR A 191 6.53 3.23 -20.10
C THR A 191 6.43 4.21 -21.26
N PHE A 192 5.97 5.43 -20.99
CA PHE A 192 6.10 6.53 -21.95
C PHE A 192 7.52 7.12 -21.91
N PRO A 193 8.17 7.40 -23.06
CA PRO A 193 7.74 7.07 -24.42
C PRO A 193 7.97 5.57 -24.73
N ARG A 194 7.00 4.95 -25.42
CA ARG A 194 7.12 3.60 -26.02
C ARG A 194 8.30 3.64 -27.01
N ARG A 195 9.50 3.17 -26.65
CA ARG A 195 10.70 3.33 -27.49
C ARG A 195 10.59 2.52 -28.80
N PRO A 196 11.14 3.03 -29.92
CA PRO A 196 12.56 2.87 -30.20
C PRO A 196 13.33 4.14 -29.83
N ALA A 197 14.39 3.96 -29.05
CA ALA A 197 15.40 4.94 -28.67
C ALA A 197 15.17 6.41 -29.10
N LEU A 198 14.37 7.16 -28.35
CA LEU A 198 14.96 8.39 -27.84
C LEU A 198 16.00 7.90 -26.82
N PRO A 199 17.32 8.10 -27.06
CA PRO A 199 18.34 7.53 -26.21
C PRO A 199 18.05 7.86 -24.74
N ALA A 200 18.58 7.12 -23.77
CA ALA A 200 18.63 7.59 -22.37
C ALA A 200 19.21 9.03 -22.25
N ILE A 201 19.88 9.45 -23.32
CA ILE A 201 20.52 10.71 -23.64
C ILE A 201 19.56 11.79 -24.21
N ALA A 202 18.28 11.49 -24.51
CA ALA A 202 17.31 12.50 -24.96
C ALA A 202 16.88 13.43 -23.81
N PHE A 203 16.81 12.89 -22.59
CA PHE A 203 16.63 13.67 -21.36
C PHE A 203 17.95 13.89 -20.61
N GLY A 204 19.00 13.12 -20.93
CA GLY A 204 20.35 13.28 -20.41
C GLY A 204 21.30 13.98 -21.39
N LYS A 205 21.59 15.26 -21.17
CA LYS A 205 22.63 16.08 -21.86
C LYS A 205 22.45 16.39 -23.36
N ASN A 206 21.64 15.67 -24.15
CA ASN A 206 21.44 16.03 -25.56
C ASN A 206 20.20 16.92 -25.77
N ARG A 207 20.30 18.17 -25.28
CA ARG A 207 19.36 19.28 -25.51
C ARG A 207 19.11 19.64 -27.00
N ARG A 208 19.74 18.93 -27.94
CA ARG A 208 19.77 19.27 -29.37
C ARG A 208 18.52 18.85 -30.15
N ALA A 209 17.73 17.88 -29.65
CA ALA A 209 16.51 17.41 -30.31
C ALA A 209 15.22 18.02 -29.73
N LEU A 210 15.26 18.56 -28.50
CA LEU A 210 14.13 19.27 -27.89
C LEU A 210 13.62 20.46 -28.73
N PRO A 211 14.50 21.28 -29.37
CA PRO A 211 14.07 22.35 -30.27
C PRO A 211 13.32 21.87 -31.53
N LEU A 212 13.37 20.57 -31.85
CA LEU A 212 12.66 19.98 -33.00
C LEU A 212 11.23 19.53 -32.64
N THR A 213 10.80 19.78 -31.42
CA THR A 213 9.48 19.40 -30.92
C THR A 213 8.64 20.66 -30.65
N PRO A 214 7.30 20.58 -30.75
CA PRO A 214 6.43 21.75 -30.56
C PRO A 214 6.32 22.22 -29.10
N HIS A 215 6.96 21.55 -28.15
CA HIS A 215 6.82 21.82 -26.72
C HIS A 215 8.16 22.14 -26.06
N SER A 216 8.11 22.93 -24.99
CA SER A 216 9.29 23.26 -24.20
C SER A 216 9.82 22.02 -23.46
N ALA A 217 11.09 22.07 -23.07
CA ALA A 217 11.71 21.02 -22.25
C ALA A 217 10.92 20.73 -20.96
N ALA A 218 10.35 21.77 -20.33
CA ALA A 218 9.58 21.64 -19.10
C ALA A 218 8.36 20.71 -19.26
N VAL A 219 7.71 20.72 -20.44
CA VAL A 219 6.59 19.81 -20.73
C VAL A 219 7.06 18.37 -20.66
N TYR A 220 8.13 18.02 -21.36
CA TYR A 220 8.65 16.65 -21.36
C TYR A 220 9.19 16.22 -20.00
N GLU A 221 9.86 17.12 -19.29
CA GLU A 221 10.37 16.86 -17.95
C GLU A 221 9.25 16.55 -16.95
N ALA A 222 8.05 17.10 -17.17
CA ALA A 222 6.86 16.78 -16.38
C ALA A 222 6.31 15.35 -16.64
N PHE A 223 6.75 14.65 -17.68
CA PHE A 223 6.38 13.27 -18.01
C PHE A 223 7.55 12.27 -17.88
N ASP A 224 8.74 12.74 -17.46
CA ASP A 224 9.89 11.90 -17.20
C ASP A 224 9.67 11.07 -15.92
N ALA A 225 9.47 9.77 -16.09
CA ALA A 225 9.20 8.84 -14.99
C ALA A 225 10.31 8.83 -13.92
N VAL A 226 11.57 9.02 -14.31
CA VAL A 226 12.70 9.04 -13.35
C VAL A 226 12.62 10.28 -12.47
N ARG A 227 12.38 11.45 -13.07
CA ARG A 227 12.25 12.71 -12.31
C ARG A 227 11.00 12.72 -11.45
N LEU A 228 9.89 12.18 -11.95
CA LEU A 228 8.66 12.03 -11.17
C LEU A 228 8.88 11.09 -9.98
N ALA A 229 9.58 9.97 -10.17
CA ALA A 229 9.94 9.05 -9.11
C ALA A 229 10.84 9.72 -8.04
N GLU A 230 11.83 10.52 -8.46
CA GLU A 230 12.66 11.31 -7.54
C GLU A 230 11.83 12.32 -6.74
N ARG A 231 10.88 13.02 -7.39
CA ARG A 231 9.96 13.95 -6.71
C ARG A 231 9.11 13.23 -5.67
N VAL A 232 8.50 12.09 -6.04
CA VAL A 232 7.70 11.26 -5.11
C VAL A 232 8.54 10.83 -3.90
N ARG A 233 9.78 10.37 -4.14
CA ARG A 233 10.67 9.90 -3.06
C ARG A 233 11.01 11.00 -2.05
N ARG A 234 11.02 12.26 -2.48
CA ARG A 234 11.31 13.44 -1.62
C ARG A 234 10.08 13.99 -0.91
N THR A 235 8.89 13.40 -1.11
CA THR A 235 7.69 13.88 -0.43
C THR A 235 7.75 13.58 1.07
N PRO A 236 7.23 14.47 1.93
CA PRO A 236 7.16 14.24 3.37
C PRO A 236 6.44 12.93 3.73
N PHE A 237 5.39 12.57 2.97
CA PHE A 237 4.65 11.33 3.12
C PHE A 237 5.54 10.07 3.05
N VAL A 238 6.49 10.03 2.12
CA VAL A 238 7.42 8.89 2.01
C VAL A 238 8.34 8.82 3.22
N ALA A 239 8.81 9.95 3.73
CA ALA A 239 9.64 10.00 4.93
C ALA A 239 8.87 9.53 6.18
N LEU A 240 7.56 9.80 6.27
CA LEU A 240 6.71 9.36 7.39
C LEU A 240 6.37 7.86 7.35
N THR A 241 6.20 7.29 6.17
CA THR A 241 5.68 5.91 6.01
C THR A 241 6.75 4.84 5.87
N VAL A 242 7.99 5.24 5.60
CA VAL A 242 9.11 4.33 5.32
C VAL A 242 10.30 4.68 6.20
N LYS A 243 10.82 3.69 6.92
CA LYS A 243 11.98 3.84 7.81
C LYS A 243 13.25 4.25 7.07
N ASP A 244 13.55 3.55 5.97
CA ASP A 244 14.70 3.83 5.13
C ASP A 244 14.27 4.10 3.70
N VAL A 245 14.30 5.36 3.29
CA VAL A 245 13.96 5.81 1.93
C VAL A 245 14.91 5.22 0.88
N ALA A 246 16.14 4.83 1.28
CA ALA A 246 17.09 4.16 0.40
C ALA A 246 16.70 2.70 0.10
N SER A 247 15.87 2.08 0.96
CA SER A 247 15.35 0.72 0.74
C SER A 247 14.24 0.65 -0.31
N LEU A 248 13.62 1.79 -0.66
CA LEU A 248 12.60 1.85 -1.70
C LEU A 248 13.17 1.54 -3.09
N PRO A 249 12.43 0.82 -3.96
CA PRO A 249 12.88 0.42 -5.29
C PRO A 249 13.38 1.61 -6.11
N ARG A 250 14.52 1.47 -6.80
CA ARG A 250 15.13 2.56 -7.59
C ARG A 250 14.44 2.78 -8.92
N ASP A 251 13.87 1.72 -9.49
CA ASP A 251 13.14 1.80 -10.75
C ASP A 251 11.80 2.54 -10.55
N PRO A 252 11.42 3.44 -11.46
CA PRO A 252 10.19 4.23 -11.33
C PRO A 252 8.92 3.39 -11.21
N GLU A 253 8.86 2.25 -11.90
CA GLU A 253 7.70 1.36 -11.91
C GLU A 253 7.45 0.77 -10.51
N SER A 254 8.44 0.06 -9.96
CA SER A 254 8.29 -0.56 -8.64
C SER A 254 8.14 0.50 -7.54
N LEU A 255 8.79 1.67 -7.66
CA LEU A 255 8.56 2.78 -6.74
C LEU A 255 7.10 3.26 -6.80
N SER A 256 6.54 3.41 -8.00
CA SER A 256 5.17 3.87 -8.18
C SER A 256 4.16 2.95 -7.49
N TYR A 257 4.38 1.63 -7.57
CA TYR A 257 3.55 0.65 -6.86
C TYR A 257 3.78 0.68 -5.35
N ALA A 258 5.04 0.72 -4.90
CA ALA A 258 5.37 0.73 -3.48
C ALA A 258 4.81 1.94 -2.75
N VAL A 259 4.75 3.11 -3.39
CA VAL A 259 4.13 4.31 -2.82
C VAL A 259 2.62 4.24 -2.93
N ALA A 260 2.05 3.87 -4.09
CA ALA A 260 0.60 3.75 -4.27
C ALA A 260 -0.04 2.76 -3.31
N SER A 261 0.62 1.65 -2.97
CA SER A 261 0.12 0.69 -1.99
C SER A 261 0.06 1.27 -0.57
N ARG A 262 0.94 2.23 -0.27
CA ARG A 262 1.03 2.92 1.03
C ARG A 262 0.12 4.15 1.14
N MET A 263 -0.37 4.71 0.03
CA MET A 263 -1.21 5.90 0.07
C MET A 263 -2.46 5.75 0.98
N PRO A 264 -2.77 6.74 1.85
CA PRO A 264 -3.83 6.67 2.86
C PRO A 264 -5.21 7.00 2.26
N THR A 265 -5.52 6.46 1.09
CA THR A 265 -6.77 6.73 0.37
C THR A 265 -7.70 5.52 0.39
N ASP A 266 -8.97 5.74 0.01
CA ASP A 266 -9.93 4.66 -0.12
C ASP A 266 -9.52 3.64 -1.22
N ALA A 267 -10.15 2.47 -1.17
CA ALA A 267 -9.88 1.38 -2.10
C ALA A 267 -10.13 1.75 -3.57
N SER A 268 -11.10 2.62 -3.86
CA SER A 268 -11.47 2.99 -5.22
C SER A 268 -10.42 3.90 -5.86
N ARG A 269 -9.83 4.85 -5.11
CA ARG A 269 -8.68 5.63 -5.59
C ARG A 269 -7.43 4.77 -5.78
N ARG A 270 -7.14 3.85 -4.85
CA ARG A 270 -6.02 2.91 -5.00
C ARG A 270 -6.19 1.98 -6.21
N TRP A 271 -7.40 1.48 -6.44
CA TRP A 271 -7.69 0.66 -7.60
C TRP A 271 -7.48 1.42 -8.91
N ARG A 272 -7.80 2.73 -8.97
CA ARG A 272 -7.45 3.57 -10.12
C ARG A 272 -5.94 3.69 -10.35
N TRP A 273 -5.13 3.78 -9.30
CA TRP A 273 -3.66 3.74 -9.47
C TRP A 273 -3.17 2.38 -9.97
N LEU A 274 -3.79 1.28 -9.55
CA LEU A 274 -3.49 -0.04 -10.10
C LEU A 274 -3.88 -0.13 -11.59
N ALA A 275 -5.04 0.44 -11.94
CA ALA A 275 -5.56 0.47 -13.30
C ALA A 275 -4.84 1.47 -14.24
N ALA A 276 -4.06 2.41 -13.69
CA ALA A 276 -3.33 3.41 -14.46
C ALA A 276 -2.54 2.76 -15.62
N GLY A 277 -2.65 3.35 -16.81
CA GLY A 277 -2.12 2.78 -18.04
C GLY A 277 -0.58 2.80 -18.08
N SER A 278 0.04 3.76 -17.39
CA SER A 278 1.49 3.93 -17.36
C SER A 278 2.04 4.27 -15.97
N THR A 279 3.33 4.00 -15.77
CA THR A 279 4.07 4.43 -14.57
C THR A 279 4.05 5.94 -14.41
N THR A 280 4.20 6.69 -15.51
CA THR A 280 4.20 8.16 -15.51
C THR A 280 2.86 8.70 -15.01
N GLU A 281 1.75 8.17 -15.51
CA GLU A 281 0.40 8.54 -15.06
C GLU A 281 0.22 8.24 -13.57
N ARG A 282 0.62 7.04 -13.13
CA ARG A 282 0.55 6.64 -11.71
C ARG A 282 1.34 7.57 -10.81
N LEU A 283 2.58 7.92 -11.18
CA LEU A 283 3.43 8.84 -10.41
C LEU A 283 2.85 10.26 -10.39
N ARG A 284 2.35 10.77 -11.52
CA ARG A 284 1.73 12.10 -11.59
C ARG A 284 0.50 12.20 -10.72
N THR A 285 -0.42 11.25 -10.85
CA THR A 285 -1.65 11.21 -10.03
C THR A 285 -1.35 11.00 -8.55
N THR A 286 -0.28 10.25 -8.22
CA THR A 286 0.22 10.14 -6.85
C THR A 286 0.73 11.49 -6.34
N LEU A 287 1.56 12.20 -7.12
CA LEU A 287 2.04 13.53 -6.77
C LEU A 287 0.91 14.54 -6.62
N THR A 288 -0.07 14.55 -7.52
CA THR A 288 -1.25 15.39 -7.41
C THR A 288 -2.00 15.10 -6.11
N CYS A 289 -2.22 13.82 -5.77
CA CYS A 289 -2.83 13.44 -4.51
C CYS A 289 -2.02 13.86 -3.26
N LEU A 290 -0.70 14.01 -3.39
CA LEU A 290 0.20 14.46 -2.33
C LEU A 290 0.41 15.97 -2.31
N ALA A 291 0.11 16.67 -3.41
CA ALA A 291 0.34 18.10 -3.60
C ALA A 291 -0.95 18.92 -3.51
N GLU A 292 -2.12 18.27 -3.65
CA GLU A 292 -3.42 18.94 -3.57
C GLU A 292 -3.71 19.54 -2.20
N ASP A 293 -3.02 19.13 -1.13
CA ASP A 293 -3.08 19.76 0.18
C ASP A 293 -1.79 19.46 0.96
N ASP A 294 -1.52 20.22 2.01
CA ASP A 294 -0.58 19.86 3.08
C ASP A 294 -0.89 18.43 3.56
N ALA A 295 -0.33 17.39 2.93
CA ALA A 295 -0.68 15.99 3.23
C ALA A 295 -0.38 15.60 4.69
N CYS A 296 0.38 16.45 5.40
CA CYS A 296 0.64 16.39 6.84
C CYS A 296 -0.53 16.90 7.71
N ASP A 297 -1.43 17.73 7.18
CA ASP A 297 -2.66 18.23 7.84
C ASP A 297 -3.86 17.31 7.65
N LEU A 298 -3.75 16.29 6.78
CA LEU A 298 -4.78 15.27 6.65
C LEU A 298 -4.86 14.43 7.94
N SER A 299 -6.07 14.04 8.29
CA SER A 299 -6.37 13.08 9.35
C SER A 299 -7.00 11.81 8.81
N LEU A 300 -6.62 10.66 9.37
CA LEU A 300 -7.37 9.42 9.27
C LEU A 300 -8.66 9.58 10.07
N THR A 301 -9.80 9.67 9.37
CA THR A 301 -11.12 9.78 9.98
C THR A 301 -11.87 8.46 9.93
N CYS A 302 -12.77 8.22 10.89
CA CYS A 302 -13.62 7.04 10.90
C CYS A 302 -14.57 7.05 9.69
N ARG A 303 -14.51 6.02 8.84
CA ARG A 303 -15.32 5.90 7.63
C ARG A 303 -16.83 5.97 7.88
N ARG A 304 -17.30 5.57 9.08
CA ARG A 304 -18.73 5.53 9.41
C ARG A 304 -19.29 6.87 9.90
N CYS A 305 -18.53 7.63 10.69
CA CYS A 305 -19.04 8.82 11.37
C CYS A 305 -18.20 10.08 11.15
N GLY A 306 -17.04 9.98 10.49
CA GLY A 306 -16.19 11.13 10.18
C GLY A 306 -15.28 11.61 11.30
N VAL A 307 -15.38 11.07 12.51
CA VAL A 307 -14.53 11.54 13.62
C VAL A 307 -13.06 11.27 13.32
N ALA A 308 -12.19 12.25 13.56
CA ALA A 308 -10.75 12.08 13.45
C ALA A 308 -10.27 10.98 14.40
N VAL A 309 -9.48 10.05 13.87
CA VAL A 309 -8.87 8.95 14.61
C VAL A 309 -7.41 9.24 14.88
N ALA A 310 -6.65 9.64 13.86
CA ALA A 310 -5.23 9.95 13.96
C ALA A 310 -4.83 10.94 12.86
N LYS A 311 -3.79 11.74 13.08
CA LYS A 311 -3.18 12.59 12.06
C LYS A 311 -2.17 11.80 11.23
N MET A 312 -1.80 12.28 10.05
CA MET A 312 -0.71 11.64 9.29
C MET A 312 0.64 11.72 10.03
N SER A 313 0.84 12.77 10.84
CA SER A 313 2.01 12.88 11.72
C SER A 313 2.04 11.84 12.84
N ASP A 314 0.91 11.20 13.17
CA ASP A 314 0.89 10.10 14.14
C ASP A 314 1.36 8.77 13.53
N ILE A 315 1.59 8.69 12.22
CA ILE A 315 2.04 7.45 11.58
C ILE A 315 3.42 7.08 12.11
N VAL A 316 3.55 5.85 12.62
CA VAL A 316 4.80 5.34 13.18
C VAL A 316 5.22 4.07 12.47
N VAL A 317 6.52 3.90 12.24
CA VAL A 317 7.06 2.69 11.61
C VAL A 317 7.48 1.68 12.69
N VAL A 318 6.70 0.61 12.82
CA VAL A 318 6.93 -0.45 13.83
C VAL A 318 7.55 -1.72 13.26
N SER A 319 7.62 -1.85 11.93
CA SER A 319 8.19 -3.01 11.25
C SER A 319 9.12 -2.57 10.12
N ASP A 320 10.01 -3.46 9.67
CA ASP A 320 10.89 -3.17 8.53
C ASP A 320 10.10 -3.02 7.20
N GLY A 321 8.83 -3.42 7.15
CA GLY A 321 7.93 -3.23 6.01
C GLY A 321 7.39 -1.80 5.87
N GLY A 322 7.62 -0.97 6.89
CA GLY A 322 7.09 0.37 7.02
C GLY A 322 5.92 0.43 8.02
N ALA A 323 5.17 1.54 7.95
CA ALA A 323 4.00 1.77 8.78
C ALA A 323 2.73 1.03 8.29
N HIS A 324 2.82 0.36 7.15
CA HIS A 324 1.70 -0.37 6.56
C HIS A 324 2.00 -1.86 6.43
N GLY A 325 0.98 -2.68 6.65
CA GLY A 325 1.10 -4.12 6.52
C GLY A 325 -0.24 -4.81 6.33
N SER A 326 -0.20 -5.96 5.66
CA SER A 326 -1.34 -6.87 5.48
C SER A 326 -1.13 -8.06 6.39
N TYR A 327 -2.07 -8.35 7.26
CA TYR A 327 -1.96 -9.44 8.23
C TYR A 327 -3.22 -10.30 8.20
N VAL A 328 -3.13 -11.57 8.56
CA VAL A 328 -4.29 -12.48 8.55
C VAL A 328 -4.55 -13.01 9.94
N ASN A 329 -5.82 -13.04 10.33
CA ASN A 329 -6.24 -13.59 11.61
C ASN A 329 -6.55 -15.11 11.50
N PRO A 330 -6.74 -15.81 12.63
CA PRO A 330 -7.10 -17.24 12.63
C PRO A 330 -8.40 -17.59 11.89
N GLY A 331 -9.31 -16.63 11.74
CA GLY A 331 -10.53 -16.79 10.95
C GLY A 331 -10.34 -16.61 9.43
N GLY A 332 -9.09 -16.47 8.96
CA GLY A 332 -8.75 -16.27 7.55
C GLY A 332 -9.09 -14.90 6.97
N VAL A 333 -9.41 -13.92 7.82
CA VAL A 333 -9.69 -12.55 7.40
C VAL A 333 -8.39 -11.76 7.33
N VAL A 334 -8.12 -11.20 6.16
CA VAL A 334 -6.98 -10.33 5.92
C VAL A 334 -7.30 -8.89 6.35
N HIS A 335 -6.33 -8.27 7.02
CA HIS A 335 -6.40 -6.96 7.63
C HIS A 335 -5.25 -6.09 7.10
N ASP A 336 -5.60 -5.15 6.22
CA ASP A 336 -4.71 -4.09 5.73
C ASP A 336 -4.73 -2.92 6.72
N MET A 337 -3.58 -2.65 7.34
CA MET A 337 -3.45 -1.72 8.47
C MET A 337 -2.39 -0.64 8.26
N VAL A 338 -2.56 0.45 8.99
CA VAL A 338 -1.54 1.47 9.25
C VAL A 338 -1.26 1.55 10.75
N THR A 339 0.00 1.67 11.13
CA THR A 339 0.43 1.82 12.53
C THR A 339 0.56 3.29 12.89
N VAL A 340 -0.10 3.70 13.99
CA VAL A 340 -0.11 5.07 14.49
C VAL A 340 0.18 5.14 15.99
N GLY A 341 0.79 6.24 16.42
CA GLY A 341 1.05 6.55 17.82
C GLY A 341 -0.24 6.76 18.63
N PRO A 342 -0.15 6.71 19.97
CA PRO A 342 -1.32 6.72 20.84
C PRO A 342 -1.93 8.09 21.10
N HIS A 343 -1.25 9.20 20.74
CA HIS A 343 -1.63 10.56 21.17
C HIS A 343 -3.05 10.97 20.78
N ASN A 344 -3.37 10.95 19.48
CA ASN A 344 -4.73 11.27 19.00
C ASN A 344 -5.64 10.03 18.97
N ALA A 345 -5.10 8.87 18.58
CA ALA A 345 -5.86 7.61 18.52
C ALA A 345 -6.42 7.20 19.87
N GLY A 346 -5.67 7.41 20.96
CA GLY A 346 -6.10 7.06 22.32
C GLY A 346 -7.29 7.87 22.83
N GLN A 347 -7.53 9.07 22.28
CA GLN A 347 -8.65 9.93 22.69
C GLN A 347 -9.95 9.58 21.95
N SER A 348 -9.82 9.16 20.69
CA SER A 348 -10.95 8.90 19.79
C SER A 348 -11.41 7.42 19.79
N LEU A 349 -10.60 6.51 20.31
CA LEU A 349 -10.86 5.07 20.33
C LEU A 349 -11.14 4.53 21.73
N ARG A 350 -12.01 3.52 21.80
CA ARG A 350 -12.30 2.74 23.01
C ARG A 350 -11.80 1.31 22.84
N CYS A 351 -11.02 0.85 23.82
CA CYS A 351 -10.49 -0.52 23.86
C CYS A 351 -11.45 -1.45 24.60
N HIS A 352 -11.59 -2.68 24.11
CA HIS A 352 -12.51 -3.70 24.64
C HIS A 352 -11.80 -5.02 24.92
N GLY A 353 -12.10 -5.60 26.07
CA GLY A 353 -11.50 -6.85 26.54
C GLY A 353 -10.13 -6.67 27.17
N ASP A 354 -9.55 -7.78 27.62
CA ASP A 354 -8.20 -7.83 28.17
C ASP A 354 -7.15 -7.96 27.05
N PRO A 355 -5.94 -7.38 27.21
CA PRO A 355 -4.88 -7.53 26.23
C PRO A 355 -4.47 -8.99 26.04
N SER A 356 -4.42 -9.47 24.80
CA SER A 356 -4.04 -10.85 24.46
C SER A 356 -2.78 -10.89 23.60
N ALA A 357 -1.89 -11.85 23.87
CA ALA A 357 -0.74 -12.16 23.02
C ALA A 357 -1.07 -13.20 21.93
N GLU A 358 -2.26 -13.80 22.00
CA GLU A 358 -2.67 -14.89 21.13
C GLU A 358 -2.71 -14.44 19.66
N HIS A 359 -1.96 -15.11 18.79
CA HIS A 359 -1.84 -14.74 17.37
C HIS A 359 -1.46 -13.27 17.13
N SER A 360 -0.66 -12.67 18.01
CA SER A 360 -0.17 -11.32 17.81
C SER A 360 0.71 -11.24 16.55
N TRP A 361 0.41 -10.27 15.67
CA TRP A 361 1.21 -10.00 14.47
C TRP A 361 2.52 -9.27 14.78
N PHE A 362 2.64 -8.72 15.99
CA PHE A 362 3.81 -8.02 16.49
C PHE A 362 4.30 -8.77 17.74
N PRO A 363 5.21 -9.74 17.59
CA PRO A 363 5.76 -10.49 18.71
C PRO A 363 6.38 -9.56 19.77
N GLY A 364 6.14 -9.85 21.05
CA GLY A 364 6.45 -8.95 22.17
C GLY A 364 5.38 -7.91 22.45
N TYR A 365 4.25 -7.92 21.74
CA TYR A 365 3.08 -7.07 22.02
C TYR A 365 1.81 -7.89 22.21
N ARG A 366 0.97 -7.39 23.12
CA ARG A 366 -0.41 -7.84 23.34
C ARG A 366 -1.35 -6.89 22.63
N TRP A 367 -2.38 -7.42 21.96
CA TRP A 367 -3.39 -6.63 21.29
C TRP A 367 -4.69 -6.53 22.09
N THR A 368 -5.39 -5.41 21.96
CA THR A 368 -6.74 -5.18 22.50
C THR A 368 -7.62 -4.58 21.40
N ILE A 369 -8.86 -5.06 21.26
CA ILE A 369 -9.78 -4.59 20.21
C ILE A 369 -10.09 -3.11 20.41
N ALA A 370 -9.92 -2.30 19.38
CA ALA A 370 -10.21 -0.87 19.39
C ALA A 370 -11.38 -0.52 18.47
N THR A 371 -12.33 0.24 19.02
CA THR A 371 -13.53 0.72 18.32
C THR A 371 -13.58 2.25 18.33
N CYS A 372 -14.26 2.83 17.35
CA CYS A 372 -14.55 4.26 17.34
C CYS A 372 -15.37 4.65 18.58
N GLY A 373 -14.87 5.59 19.37
CA GLY A 373 -15.54 6.05 20.59
C GLY A 373 -16.87 6.78 20.35
N THR A 374 -17.14 7.19 19.11
CA THR A 374 -18.39 7.87 18.70
C THR A 374 -19.45 6.90 18.18
N CYS A 375 -19.12 6.06 17.18
CA CYS A 375 -20.10 5.20 16.51
C CYS A 375 -19.96 3.70 16.81
N GLY A 376 -18.98 3.31 17.63
CA GLY A 376 -18.76 1.93 18.06
C GLY A 376 -18.27 0.96 17.00
N VAL A 377 -18.00 1.41 15.76
CA VAL A 377 -17.48 0.53 14.71
C VAL A 377 -16.06 0.07 15.05
N HIS A 378 -15.72 -1.18 14.73
CA HIS A 378 -14.36 -1.69 14.86
C HIS A 378 -13.41 -0.92 13.94
N VAL A 379 -12.35 -0.33 14.52
CA VAL A 379 -11.36 0.49 13.80
C VAL A 379 -10.00 -0.22 13.73
N GLY A 380 -9.69 -1.10 14.68
CA GLY A 380 -8.42 -1.83 14.68
C GLY A 380 -8.07 -2.34 16.06
N TRP A 381 -6.79 -2.32 16.41
CA TRP A 381 -6.29 -2.84 17.69
C TRP A 381 -5.27 -1.90 18.33
N ARG A 382 -5.25 -1.86 19.66
CA ARG A 382 -4.16 -1.27 20.45
C ARG A 382 -3.13 -2.37 20.74
N PHE A 383 -1.87 -2.10 20.48
CA PHE A 383 -0.73 -2.97 20.82
C PHE A 383 0.03 -2.38 21.99
N THR A 384 0.14 -3.15 23.07
CA THR A 384 0.90 -2.79 24.28
C THR A 384 2.05 -3.76 24.45
N PRO A 385 3.27 -3.30 24.78
CA PRO A 385 4.40 -4.19 25.00
C PRO A 385 4.11 -5.21 26.10
N GLU A 386 4.66 -6.40 25.97
CA GLU A 386 4.68 -7.36 27.06
C GLU A 386 5.62 -6.86 28.17
N GLU A 387 5.16 -6.89 29.42
CA GLU A 387 6.05 -6.62 30.54
C GLU A 387 7.15 -7.70 30.54
N PRO A 388 8.44 -7.33 30.68
CA PRO A 388 9.47 -8.32 30.83
C PRO A 388 9.12 -9.18 32.04
N SER A 389 9.08 -10.50 31.83
CA SER A 389 8.93 -11.46 32.92
C SER A 389 10.15 -11.33 33.83
N GLY A 390 10.10 -10.41 34.78
CA GLY A 390 11.06 -10.36 35.87
C GLY A 390 10.94 -11.69 36.59
N ASP A 391 12.04 -12.43 36.68
CA ASP A 391 12.18 -13.60 37.54
C ASP A 391 11.59 -13.28 38.92
N ARG A 392 10.34 -13.69 39.13
CA ARG A 392 9.74 -13.82 40.47
C ARG A 392 9.98 -15.24 40.94
N ASP A 393 11.25 -15.62 40.99
CA ASP A 393 11.66 -16.71 41.84
C ASP A 393 11.70 -16.21 43.28
N GLY A 394 10.71 -16.63 44.05
CA GLY A 394 10.83 -16.84 45.50
C GLY A 394 10.89 -15.60 46.39
N ALA A 395 9.74 -14.97 46.65
CA ALA A 395 9.50 -14.35 47.95
C ALA A 395 8.06 -14.59 48.39
N SER A 396 7.94 -15.58 49.28
CA SER A 396 6.75 -15.95 50.03
C SER A 396 6.00 -14.77 50.64
N ARG A 397 4.66 -14.83 50.50
CA ARG A 397 3.63 -14.42 51.47
C ARG A 397 4.18 -13.79 52.76
N GLY A 398 3.95 -12.49 52.91
CA GLY A 398 4.04 -11.77 54.18
C GLY A 398 2.90 -10.77 54.27
N GLU A 399 1.80 -11.17 54.90
CA GLU A 399 0.73 -10.28 55.33
C GLU A 399 1.27 -9.18 56.26
N ARG A 400 0.92 -7.92 55.99
CA ARG A 400 0.73 -6.86 57.00
C ARG A 400 -0.03 -5.71 56.31
N SER A 401 -1.33 -5.61 56.57
CA SER A 401 -1.94 -4.81 57.64
C SER A 401 -2.00 -3.32 57.30
N SER A 402 -3.24 -2.85 57.26
CA SER A 402 -3.75 -1.55 56.86
C SER A 402 -3.38 -0.34 57.75
N ARG A 403 -3.38 0.85 57.10
CA ARG A 403 -3.79 2.23 57.53
C ARG A 403 -2.78 3.16 58.24
N PRO A 404 -2.98 4.51 58.25
CA PRO A 404 -3.67 5.42 57.29
C PRO A 404 -2.95 6.79 57.03
N ASN A 405 -3.55 7.61 56.15
CA ASN A 405 -3.35 9.03 55.76
C ASN A 405 -2.48 9.99 56.60
N ALA A 406 -1.71 10.84 55.90
CA ALA A 406 -1.36 12.25 56.16
C ALA A 406 -0.46 12.75 54.99
N PHE A 407 -0.37 13.99 54.53
CA PHE A 407 -1.07 15.27 54.61
C PHE A 407 -0.42 16.13 53.50
N GLU A 408 -1.09 17.20 53.07
CA GLU A 408 -0.75 18.13 51.97
C GLU A 408 0.65 18.78 52.06
N GLY A 409 1.13 19.24 50.90
CA GLY A 409 2.29 20.12 50.78
C GLY A 409 2.38 20.74 49.37
N ASP A 410 1.81 21.94 49.24
CA ASP A 410 1.88 22.83 48.07
C ASP A 410 3.32 23.26 47.75
N ALA A 411 3.62 23.44 46.45
CA ALA A 411 4.67 24.34 45.98
C ALA A 411 4.32 24.88 44.59
N GLU A 412 4.32 26.20 44.50
CA GLU A 412 3.83 27.08 43.44
C GLU A 412 4.78 27.20 42.21
N ASP A 413 4.19 27.81 41.18
CA ASP A 413 4.68 28.25 39.85
C ASP A 413 6.11 28.80 39.70
N GLU A 414 6.71 28.56 38.51
CA GLU A 414 7.07 29.65 37.58
C GLU A 414 7.52 29.13 36.18
N PRO A 415 7.28 29.89 35.09
CA PRO A 415 7.44 29.43 33.71
C PRO A 415 8.84 29.77 33.13
N ARG A 416 9.40 28.88 32.32
CA ARG A 416 10.60 29.18 31.51
C ARG A 416 10.31 29.08 30.02
N SER A 417 10.49 30.22 29.36
CA SER A 417 10.54 30.39 27.91
C SER A 417 11.79 29.76 27.30
N THR A 418 11.68 29.17 26.11
CA THR A 418 12.73 29.08 25.07
C THR A 418 12.07 28.53 23.79
N THR A 419 11.83 29.38 22.80
CA THR A 419 12.60 29.49 21.52
C THR A 419 12.49 28.28 20.61
N VAL A 420 11.85 28.53 19.47
CA VAL A 420 11.72 27.71 18.26
C VAL A 420 13.11 27.56 17.63
N ASP A 421 13.55 26.33 17.36
CA ASP A 421 14.32 25.93 16.17
C ASP A 421 14.60 24.41 16.19
N ASP A 422 14.73 23.84 14.99
CA ASP A 422 15.08 22.46 14.59
C ASP A 422 13.97 21.39 14.60
N VAL A 423 13.35 21.22 13.42
CA VAL A 423 12.49 20.10 13.02
C VAL A 423 13.37 18.93 12.62
N ASP A 424 13.69 18.07 13.60
CA ASP A 424 14.34 16.77 13.35
C ASP A 424 13.27 15.71 13.08
N ALA A 425 13.51 14.86 12.07
CA ALA A 425 12.55 13.90 11.56
C ALA A 425 12.14 12.88 12.63
N THR A 426 10.84 12.84 12.97
CA THR A 426 10.24 11.97 13.98
C THR A 426 10.22 10.51 13.52
N GLY A 427 11.36 9.82 13.68
CA GLY A 427 11.31 8.45 14.20
C GLY A 427 10.72 8.50 15.62
N ILE A 428 10.03 7.42 16.01
CA ILE A 428 9.42 7.15 17.33
C ILE A 428 9.83 8.20 18.38
N ASP A 429 8.86 8.95 18.92
CA ASP A 429 9.05 9.70 20.16
C ASP A 429 9.58 8.71 21.21
N VAL A 430 10.91 8.72 21.35
CA VAL A 430 11.60 8.00 22.42
C VAL A 430 11.41 8.90 23.61
N ASP A 431 10.45 8.57 24.45
CA ASP A 431 10.41 9.08 25.82
C ASP A 431 11.75 8.66 26.44
N ARG A 432 12.75 9.56 26.39
CA ARG A 432 14.05 9.35 27.00
C ARG A 432 13.84 9.49 28.50
N THR A 433 13.53 8.38 29.16
CA THR A 433 13.73 8.30 30.60
C THR A 433 15.22 8.49 30.90
N SER A 434 15.52 9.10 32.05
CA SER A 434 16.86 9.48 32.50
C SER A 434 17.86 8.33 32.67
N ASP A 435 17.46 7.09 32.37
CA ASP A 435 18.25 5.85 32.50
C ASP A 435 18.69 5.23 31.16
N GLY A 436 18.23 5.74 30.01
CA GLY A 436 18.67 5.29 28.69
C GLY A 436 18.13 3.92 28.23
N SER A 437 17.07 3.39 28.86
CA SER A 437 16.41 2.15 28.42
C SER A 437 15.42 2.40 27.27
N ILE A 438 15.38 1.52 26.27
CA ILE A 438 14.42 1.56 25.16
C ILE A 438 13.11 0.89 25.61
N HIS A 439 12.19 1.65 26.19
CA HIS A 439 10.83 1.15 26.41
C HIS A 439 10.02 1.23 25.11
N ALA A 440 9.63 0.07 24.58
CA ALA A 440 8.71 -0.04 23.45
C ALA A 440 7.38 0.67 23.77
N SER A 441 7.06 1.77 23.08
CA SER A 441 5.82 2.51 23.30
C SER A 441 4.61 1.78 22.71
N SER A 442 3.43 1.91 23.35
CA SER A 442 2.19 1.34 22.81
C SER A 442 1.78 2.07 21.54
N PHE A 443 1.20 1.35 20.58
CA PHE A 443 0.70 1.93 19.32
C PHE A 443 -0.66 1.35 18.93
N TYR A 444 -1.26 1.86 17.86
CA TYR A 444 -2.51 1.33 17.30
C TYR A 444 -2.28 0.84 15.88
N GLY A 445 -2.80 -0.35 15.55
CA GLY A 445 -2.98 -0.82 14.18
C GLY A 445 -4.38 -0.45 13.70
N ILE A 446 -4.49 0.55 12.82
CA ILE A 446 -5.74 1.09 12.30
C ILE A 446 -6.06 0.43 10.96
N LEU A 447 -7.24 -0.16 10.84
CA LEU A 447 -7.72 -0.78 9.61
C LEU A 447 -8.01 0.28 8.54
N ARG A 448 -7.36 0.16 7.39
CA ARG A 448 -7.61 1.07 6.25
C ARG A 448 -9.06 1.07 5.78
N ARG A 449 -9.74 -0.08 5.83
CA ARG A 449 -11.16 -0.17 5.47
C ARG A 449 -12.09 0.58 6.43
N ALA A 450 -11.61 0.86 7.65
CA ALA A 450 -12.38 1.55 8.68
C ALA A 450 -12.11 3.06 8.71
N THR A 451 -11.13 3.54 7.93
CA THR A 451 -10.75 4.96 7.89
C THR A 451 -10.67 5.52 6.47
N VAL A 452 -10.68 6.84 6.35
CA VAL A 452 -10.41 7.59 5.11
C VAL A 452 -9.62 8.84 5.49
N ALA A 453 -8.62 9.22 4.70
CA ALA A 453 -7.96 10.51 4.86
C ALA A 453 -8.92 11.65 4.51
N ALA A 454 -9.09 12.60 5.43
CA ALA A 454 -9.88 13.81 5.25
C ALA A 454 -9.26 14.97 6.05
N GLU A 455 -9.53 16.20 5.65
CA GLU A 455 -9.16 17.39 6.42
C GLU A 455 -9.85 17.42 7.79
N ASP A 456 -9.17 17.98 8.80
CA ASP A 456 -9.71 18.11 10.15
C ASP A 456 -10.98 18.99 10.17
N GLY A 457 -12.07 18.46 10.73
CA GLY A 457 -13.33 19.20 10.93
C GLY A 457 -14.24 19.29 9.71
N ILE A 458 -13.75 18.90 8.54
CA ILE A 458 -14.60 18.60 7.39
C ILE A 458 -14.98 17.11 7.55
N GLY A 459 -16.28 16.80 7.59
CA GLY A 459 -16.73 15.40 7.70
C GLY A 459 -16.21 14.53 6.54
N PRO A 460 -16.69 13.29 6.34
CA PRO A 460 -16.36 12.51 5.15
C PRO A 460 -17.10 13.10 3.93
N SER A 461 -16.95 14.41 3.67
CA SER A 461 -17.25 15.01 2.40
C SER A 461 -16.27 14.39 1.43
N ARG A 462 -16.78 13.39 0.71
CA ARG A 462 -16.39 13.02 -0.64
C ARG A 462 -15.23 13.89 -1.10
N LEU A 463 -14.00 13.38 -1.02
CA LEU A 463 -12.96 13.75 -1.99
C LEU A 463 -13.70 13.69 -3.32
N ARG A 464 -14.04 14.86 -3.88
CA ARG A 464 -14.86 14.95 -5.08
C ARG A 464 -14.10 14.13 -6.09
N VAL A 465 -14.69 13.02 -6.52
CA VAL A 465 -14.22 12.29 -7.68
C VAL A 465 -14.34 13.30 -8.82
N PRO A 466 -13.25 13.78 -9.44
CA PRO A 466 -13.40 14.45 -10.72
C PRO A 466 -14.08 13.42 -11.62
N PRO A 467 -15.25 13.72 -12.19
CA PRO A 467 -15.89 12.80 -13.12
C PRO A 467 -14.94 12.62 -14.30
N ALA A 468 -14.62 11.37 -14.59
CA ALA A 468 -13.97 10.88 -15.80
C ALA A 468 -12.60 11.50 -16.15
N TRP A 469 -11.64 10.59 -16.27
CA TRP A 469 -10.58 10.67 -17.28
C TRP A 469 -11.16 11.08 -18.65
N PRO A 470 -10.51 11.96 -19.45
CA PRO A 470 -9.09 12.32 -19.41
C PRO A 470 -8.79 13.57 -18.56
N PRO A 471 -7.51 13.84 -18.21
CA PRO A 471 -7.15 15.02 -17.43
C PRO A 471 -7.59 16.30 -18.16
N THR A 472 -8.53 17.04 -17.56
CA THR A 472 -8.66 18.46 -17.89
C THR A 472 -7.40 19.14 -17.40
N TRP A 473 -6.66 19.74 -18.33
CA TRP A 473 -5.52 20.59 -18.00
C TRP A 473 -5.99 21.72 -17.08
N PRO A 474 -5.20 22.13 -16.08
CA PRO A 474 -5.51 23.34 -15.34
C PRO A 474 -5.56 24.51 -16.34
N GLU A 475 -6.73 25.14 -16.47
CA GLU A 475 -6.86 26.44 -17.13
C GLU A 475 -5.91 27.41 -16.42
N GLY A 476 -4.87 27.89 -17.13
CA GLY A 476 -3.86 28.77 -16.56
C GLY A 476 -2.41 28.53 -17.03
N VAL A 477 -2.15 27.53 -17.88
CA VAL A 477 -0.91 27.52 -18.66
C VAL A 477 -1.16 28.33 -19.92
N ASP A 478 -0.87 29.63 -19.86
CA ASP A 478 -0.75 30.46 -21.05
C ASP A 478 0.37 29.88 -21.93
N VAL A 479 -0.03 29.11 -22.93
CA VAL A 479 0.84 28.76 -24.05
C VAL A 479 1.04 30.04 -24.83
N VAL A 480 2.10 30.76 -24.50
CA VAL A 480 2.60 31.87 -25.32
C VAL A 480 3.07 31.23 -26.63
N VAL A 481 2.20 31.21 -27.62
CA VAL A 481 2.57 30.99 -29.01
C VAL A 481 3.25 32.29 -29.46
N ASP A 482 4.57 32.25 -29.56
CA ASP A 482 5.34 33.36 -30.10
C ASP A 482 5.15 33.38 -31.63
N GLU A 483 4.09 34.06 -32.08
CA GLU A 483 3.83 34.36 -33.50
C GLU A 483 4.70 35.54 -33.97
N SER A 484 6.02 35.45 -33.80
CA SER A 484 6.95 36.43 -34.36
C SER A 484 8.06 35.76 -35.19
N GLN A 485 7.65 35.30 -36.38
CA GLN A 485 8.52 35.16 -37.55
C GLN A 485 7.67 34.98 -38.82
N SER A 486 6.90 36.03 -39.13
CA SER A 486 6.60 36.35 -40.52
C SER A 486 7.74 37.25 -41.00
N ASP A 487 8.61 36.75 -41.87
CA ASP A 487 9.35 37.62 -42.77
C ASP A 487 9.46 36.98 -44.15
N ASP A 488 9.12 37.83 -45.11
CA ASP A 488 9.14 37.72 -46.55
C ASP A 488 10.35 36.99 -47.13
N THR A 489 10.08 36.09 -48.07
CA THR A 489 10.88 36.02 -49.31
C THR A 489 9.94 35.68 -50.48
N SER A 490 9.50 36.72 -51.18
CA SER A 490 9.11 36.66 -52.59
C SER A 490 10.36 36.72 -53.46
N GLU A 491 10.50 35.77 -54.38
CA GLU A 491 11.27 35.75 -55.64
C GLU A 491 11.39 34.24 -55.97
N GLY A 492 10.68 33.67 -56.94
CA GLY A 492 10.54 34.11 -58.32
C GLY A 492 11.57 33.36 -59.13
N GLU A 493 11.23 32.16 -59.64
CA GLU A 493 11.81 31.58 -60.85
C GLU A 493 11.02 30.32 -61.25
N ASP A 494 10.37 30.45 -62.39
CA ASP A 494 9.81 29.38 -63.21
C ASP A 494 10.93 28.40 -63.60
N ASP A 495 10.64 27.10 -63.59
CA ASP A 495 11.15 26.21 -64.63
C ASP A 495 10.26 24.97 -64.73
N ASP A 496 9.79 24.76 -65.95
CA ASP A 496 9.10 23.58 -66.47
C ASP A 496 9.89 22.29 -66.15
N VAL A 497 9.18 21.16 -66.07
CA VAL A 497 9.39 20.02 -66.97
C VAL A 497 8.36 18.91 -66.67
N ASP A 498 7.86 18.42 -67.78
CA ASP A 498 6.76 17.50 -68.04
C ASP A 498 6.70 16.18 -67.27
N ALA A 499 5.46 15.71 -67.24
CA ALA A 499 5.07 14.32 -67.08
C ALA A 499 5.52 13.45 -68.29
N ASP A 500 6.07 12.29 -67.97
CA ASP A 500 5.93 11.02 -68.71
C ASP A 500 6.27 9.94 -67.67
N GLY A 501 5.54 8.85 -67.46
CA GLY A 501 4.95 7.97 -68.46
C GLY A 501 5.65 6.61 -68.34
N SER A 502 4.96 5.62 -67.75
CA SER A 502 5.14 4.15 -67.89
C SER A 502 6.54 3.53 -67.81
N ASP A 503 6.75 2.67 -66.81
CA ASP A 503 6.78 1.19 -66.96
C ASP A 503 6.67 0.49 -65.59
#